data_AF-A0A427UNQ4-F1
#
_entry.id   AF-A0A427UNQ4-F1
#
_cell.length_a   1.000
_cell.length_b   1.000
_cell.length_c   1.000
_cell.angle_alpha   90.00
_cell.angle_beta   90.00
_cell.angle_gamma   90.00
#
_symmetry.space_group_name_H-M   'P 1'
#
loop_
_entity.id
_entity.type
_entity.pdbx_description
1 polymer ?
#
loop_
_entity_poly.entity_id
_entity_poly.type
_entity_poly.pdbx_seq_one_letter_code
_entity_poly.pdbx_strand_id
1 'polypeptide(L)'
;MSLLQFSGLFIVWLLATLFITTTTWFEFRRVRFNFNIFFSLLFLLTFFFGFPFTALLVFRFDVAVVPAEVLLQAQLAAACFYGIYYVTYKTRLRPRGSEPARQLFSVNRVEAQLTWILLMAVALVSVGIFFMHNGFLLFRLHSYSQIFSSEVSGVALKRFFYFFIPAMLVIYFLRQSVQAWLFFLVVTVGFGLLTYAIVGGTRANIIIAFAIFLFIGIIRGWISLWMLAAAGAMGIVGMFWLALKRYGLDVRGDEAFYTFLYLTRDTFSPWENLALLLQNYGNIEFQGLAPIARDFYVFIPTWLWPDRPGIVLNSANYFTWEVLNNHSGLAISPTLIGSLVVMGGVWFIPLGAVVVGLIIKWFDWLYQQGINGTNRYKSAILQSFCFGAIFNMIVLAREGLDSFVSRVVFFMVIFGACLLIAKLLYWMLESAGLIRGRVRSLSGRFPPGHNLG
;
A
#
# COMPACT_ATOMS: atom_id res chain seq x y z
N MET A 1 2.47 -5.83 34.73
CA MET A 1 1.01 -5.66 34.49
C MET A 1 0.25 -6.59 35.42
N SER A 2 -0.77 -6.12 36.14
CA SER A 2 -1.57 -7.00 37.01
C SER A 2 -2.56 -7.85 36.21
N LEU A 3 -3.01 -8.97 36.77
CA LEU A 3 -4.00 -9.85 36.13
C LEU A 3 -5.32 -9.10 35.85
N LEU A 4 -5.74 -8.21 36.74
CA LEU A 4 -6.95 -7.40 36.57
C LEU A 4 -6.82 -6.42 35.39
N GLN A 5 -5.68 -5.74 35.29
CA GLN A 5 -5.38 -4.84 34.16
C GLN A 5 -5.37 -5.58 32.83
N PHE A 6 -4.77 -6.77 32.82
CA PHE A 6 -4.80 -7.64 31.64
C PHE A 6 -6.21 -8.05 31.25
N SER A 7 -7.03 -8.49 32.22
CA SER A 7 -8.43 -8.87 31.96
C SER A 7 -9.22 -7.73 31.35
N GLY A 8 -9.05 -6.50 31.84
CA GLY A 8 -9.67 -5.31 31.26
C GLY A 8 -9.26 -5.07 29.80
N LEU A 9 -7.95 -5.11 29.51
CA LEU A 9 -7.42 -4.99 28.15
C LEU A 9 -7.90 -6.12 27.24
N PHE A 10 -7.94 -7.36 27.75
CA PHE A 10 -8.38 -8.52 26.99
C PHE A 10 -9.86 -8.41 26.59
N ILE A 11 -10.73 -7.94 27.50
CA ILE A 11 -12.16 -7.72 27.19
C ILE A 11 -12.33 -6.70 26.07
N VAL A 12 -11.64 -5.55 26.16
CA VAL A 12 -11.74 -4.50 25.12
C VAL A 12 -11.18 -5.00 23.80
N TRP A 13 -10.03 -5.67 23.82
CA TRP A 13 -9.43 -6.31 22.65
C TRP A 13 -10.39 -7.32 22.00
N LEU A 14 -11.05 -8.17 22.80
CA LEU A 14 -11.97 -9.19 22.32
C LEU A 14 -13.21 -8.55 21.67
N LEU A 15 -13.81 -7.56 22.32
CA LEU A 15 -14.98 -6.84 21.80
C LEU A 15 -14.65 -6.10 20.50
N ALA A 16 -13.52 -5.39 20.45
CA ALA A 16 -13.08 -4.66 19.27
C ALA A 16 -12.74 -5.60 18.10
N THR A 17 -12.01 -6.68 18.39
CA THR A 17 -11.67 -7.71 17.38
C THR A 17 -12.95 -8.35 16.84
N LEU A 18 -13.85 -8.78 17.71
CA LEU A 18 -15.12 -9.40 17.31
C LEU A 18 -15.97 -8.46 16.48
N PHE A 19 -16.06 -7.18 16.86
CA PHE A 19 -16.75 -6.15 16.08
C PHE A 19 -16.18 -6.03 14.66
N ILE A 20 -14.86 -5.83 14.53
CA ILE A 20 -14.17 -5.66 13.23
C ILE A 20 -14.27 -6.92 12.37
N THR A 21 -14.04 -8.10 12.96
CA THR A 21 -14.11 -9.37 12.21
C THR A 21 -15.52 -9.67 11.75
N THR A 22 -16.54 -9.37 12.57
CA THR A 22 -17.94 -9.61 12.24
C THR A 22 -18.40 -8.72 11.09
N THR A 23 -18.11 -7.42 11.14
CA THR A 23 -18.42 -6.50 10.03
C THR A 23 -17.68 -6.89 8.75
N THR A 24 -16.40 -7.25 8.86
CA THR A 24 -15.58 -7.70 7.72
C THR A 24 -16.11 -8.99 7.11
N TRP A 25 -16.53 -9.95 7.94
CA TRP A 25 -17.10 -11.23 7.50
C TRP A 25 -18.40 -11.05 6.72
N PHE A 26 -19.29 -10.20 7.20
CA PHE A 26 -20.54 -9.90 6.49
C PHE A 26 -20.28 -9.26 5.12
N GLU A 27 -19.28 -8.39 5.01
CA GLU A 27 -18.88 -7.80 3.74
C GLU A 27 -18.23 -8.83 2.80
N PHE A 28 -17.36 -9.69 3.33
CA PHE A 28 -16.71 -10.75 2.56
C PHE A 28 -17.72 -11.75 1.98
N ARG A 29 -18.77 -12.09 2.74
CA ARG A 29 -19.88 -12.92 2.24
C ARG A 29 -20.65 -12.26 1.10
N ARG A 30 -20.71 -10.93 1.05
CA ARG A 30 -21.39 -10.18 -0.03
C ARG A 30 -20.51 -10.02 -1.26
N VAL A 31 -19.24 -9.68 -1.06
CA VAL A 31 -18.29 -9.40 -2.14
C VAL A 31 -16.95 -10.05 -1.78
N ARG A 32 -16.41 -10.91 -2.65
CA ARG A 32 -15.14 -11.62 -2.41
C ARG A 32 -13.95 -10.68 -2.19
N PHE A 33 -13.96 -9.49 -2.79
CA PHE A 33 -12.93 -8.48 -2.60
C PHE A 33 -13.48 -7.05 -2.74
N ASN A 34 -13.08 -6.20 -1.81
CA ASN A 34 -13.29 -4.77 -1.83
C ASN A 34 -12.20 -4.10 -0.98
N PHE A 35 -11.85 -2.84 -1.23
CA PHE A 35 -10.85 -2.12 -0.43
C PHE A 35 -11.27 -1.97 1.01
N ASN A 36 -12.57 -1.90 1.33
CA ASN A 36 -13.02 -1.94 2.72
C ASN A 36 -12.61 -3.23 3.46
N ILE A 37 -12.74 -4.39 2.82
CA ILE A 37 -12.34 -5.67 3.42
C ILE A 37 -10.82 -5.67 3.61
N PHE A 38 -10.08 -5.26 2.58
CA PHE A 38 -8.63 -5.19 2.65
C PHE A 38 -8.13 -4.25 3.75
N PHE A 39 -8.67 -3.03 3.81
CA PHE A 39 -8.36 -2.06 4.86
C PHE A 39 -8.73 -2.59 6.24
N SER A 40 -9.89 -3.23 6.41
CA SER A 40 -10.30 -3.79 7.71
C SER A 40 -9.35 -4.89 8.20
N LEU A 41 -8.89 -5.77 7.30
CA LEU A 41 -7.89 -6.79 7.62
C LEU A 41 -6.53 -6.17 7.98
N LEU A 42 -6.08 -5.16 7.23
CA LEU A 42 -4.85 -4.42 7.55
C LEU A 42 -4.95 -3.68 8.88
N PHE A 43 -6.10 -3.07 9.15
CA PHE A 43 -6.36 -2.36 10.40
C PHE A 43 -6.33 -3.32 11.59
N LEU A 44 -6.99 -4.47 11.48
CA LEU A 44 -6.97 -5.52 12.50
C LEU A 44 -5.54 -6.04 12.74
N LEU A 45 -4.80 -6.32 11.66
CA LEU A 45 -3.41 -6.74 11.71
C LEU A 45 -2.52 -5.68 12.38
N THR A 46 -2.72 -4.40 12.07
CA THR A 46 -1.85 -3.31 12.56
C THR A 46 -2.12 -3.00 14.03
N PHE A 47 -3.38 -2.92 14.46
CA PHE A 47 -3.76 -2.39 15.77
C PHE A 47 -4.13 -3.43 16.82
N PHE A 48 -4.51 -4.66 16.44
CA PHE A 48 -5.03 -5.66 17.39
C PHE A 48 -4.23 -6.96 17.43
N PHE A 49 -3.60 -7.38 16.34
CA PHE A 49 -2.87 -8.65 16.32
C PHE A 49 -1.63 -8.66 17.21
N GLY A 50 -1.08 -7.50 17.54
CA GLY A 50 0.09 -7.36 18.41
C GLY A 50 -0.21 -7.62 19.88
N PHE A 51 -1.47 -7.50 20.32
CA PHE A 51 -1.83 -7.63 21.74
C PHE A 51 -1.55 -9.04 22.31
N PRO A 52 -1.90 -10.16 21.64
CA PRO A 52 -1.49 -11.49 22.08
C PRO A 52 0.03 -11.67 22.21
N PHE A 53 0.81 -11.10 21.29
CA PHE A 53 2.28 -11.15 21.38
C PHE A 53 2.79 -10.33 22.58
N THR A 54 2.25 -9.13 22.80
CA THR A 54 2.56 -8.32 23.99
C THR A 54 2.19 -9.06 25.28
N ALA A 55 1.04 -9.74 25.33
CA ALA A 55 0.63 -10.51 26.50
C ALA A 55 1.63 -11.64 26.82
N LEU A 56 2.05 -12.40 25.81
CA LEU A 56 3.07 -13.45 25.97
C LEU A 56 4.41 -12.87 26.44
N LEU A 57 4.83 -11.74 25.87
CA LEU A 57 6.06 -11.05 26.26
C LEU A 57 6.02 -10.59 27.72
N VAL A 58 4.90 -10.01 28.18
CA VAL A 58 4.76 -9.54 29.56
C VAL A 58 4.70 -10.70 30.55
N PHE A 59 3.89 -11.74 30.30
CA PHE A 59 3.70 -12.82 31.28
C PHE A 59 4.81 -13.87 31.29
N ARG A 60 5.46 -14.14 30.15
CA ARG A 60 6.51 -15.16 30.06
C ARG A 60 7.92 -14.59 30.24
N PHE A 61 8.13 -13.36 29.80
CA PHE A 61 9.47 -12.75 29.75
C PHE A 61 9.60 -11.47 30.59
N ASP A 62 8.56 -11.12 31.36
CA ASP A 62 8.51 -9.95 32.23
C ASP A 62 8.91 -8.63 31.54
N VAL A 63 8.52 -8.51 30.26
CA VAL A 63 8.83 -7.32 29.46
C VAL A 63 8.07 -6.12 29.99
N ALA A 64 8.81 -5.05 30.30
CA ALA A 64 8.24 -3.76 30.61
C ALA A 64 7.53 -3.20 29.37
N VAL A 65 6.24 -2.91 29.53
CA VAL A 65 5.38 -2.31 28.50
C VAL A 65 4.81 -1.00 29.03
N VAL A 66 4.28 -0.19 28.10
CA VAL A 66 3.55 1.04 28.43
C VAL A 66 2.45 0.75 29.49
N PRO A 67 2.18 1.68 30.43
CA PRO A 67 1.14 1.49 31.44
C PRO A 67 -0.19 1.01 30.84
N ALA A 68 -0.85 0.08 31.54
CA ALA A 68 -2.07 -0.58 31.05
C ALA A 68 -3.20 0.39 30.70
N GLU A 69 -3.29 1.52 31.41
CA GLU A 69 -4.26 2.59 31.14
C GLU A 69 -4.06 3.23 29.76
N VAL A 70 -2.81 3.44 29.37
CA VAL A 70 -2.48 4.03 28.06
C VAL A 70 -2.63 2.99 26.95
N LEU A 71 -2.29 1.72 27.22
CA LEU A 71 -2.60 0.61 26.29
C LEU A 71 -4.11 0.51 26.05
N LEU A 72 -4.92 0.70 27.10
CA LEU A 72 -6.39 0.71 27.01
C LEU A 72 -6.87 1.89 26.16
N GLN A 73 -6.33 3.08 26.38
CA GLN A 73 -6.63 4.26 25.56
C GLN A 73 -6.29 4.02 24.09
N ALA A 74 -5.15 3.40 23.77
CA ALA A 74 -4.76 3.06 22.40
C ALA A 74 -5.76 2.09 21.74
N GLN A 75 -6.19 1.03 22.45
CA GLN A 75 -7.19 0.08 21.95
C GLN A 75 -8.56 0.75 21.74
N LEU A 76 -9.01 1.57 22.69
CA LEU A 76 -10.26 2.30 22.59
C LEU A 76 -10.22 3.32 21.44
N ALA A 77 -9.12 4.06 21.29
CA ALA A 77 -8.91 4.99 20.18
C ALA A 77 -8.97 4.26 18.83
N ALA A 78 -8.34 3.10 18.71
CA ALA A 78 -8.41 2.27 17.50
C ALA A 78 -9.81 1.71 17.23
N ALA A 79 -10.52 1.24 18.26
CA ALA A 79 -11.89 0.75 18.13
C ALA A 79 -12.86 1.86 17.71
N CYS A 80 -12.78 3.03 18.35
CA CYS A 80 -13.57 4.22 18.01
C CYS A 80 -13.26 4.72 16.60
N PHE A 81 -11.98 4.78 16.22
CA PHE A 81 -11.56 5.13 14.85
C PHE A 81 -12.24 4.20 13.84
N TYR A 82 -12.16 2.88 14.05
CA TYR A 82 -12.78 1.93 13.13
C TYR A 82 -14.31 2.07 13.09
N GLY A 83 -14.96 2.31 14.23
CA GLY A 83 -16.40 2.56 14.30
C GLY A 83 -16.82 3.76 13.43
N ILE A 84 -16.16 4.90 13.60
CA ILE A 84 -16.43 6.13 12.83
C ILE A 84 -16.11 5.93 11.34
N TYR A 85 -14.98 5.30 11.04
CA TYR A 85 -14.61 4.89 9.68
C TYR A 85 -15.71 4.05 9.04
N TYR A 86 -16.19 3.01 9.74
CA TYR A 86 -17.17 2.07 9.21
C TYR A 86 -18.53 2.74 8.98
N VAL A 87 -18.98 3.57 9.92
CA VAL A 87 -20.19 4.39 9.75
C VAL A 87 -20.02 5.28 8.53
N THR A 88 -18.92 6.02 8.42
CA THR A 88 -18.65 6.89 7.27
C THR A 88 -18.67 6.10 5.95
N TYR A 89 -18.02 4.94 5.91
CA TYR A 89 -17.99 4.07 4.75
C TYR A 89 -19.39 3.56 4.36
N LYS A 90 -20.25 3.24 5.33
CA LYS A 90 -21.63 2.79 5.07
C LYS A 90 -22.62 3.91 4.74
N THR A 91 -22.41 5.09 5.31
CA THR A 91 -23.28 6.24 5.07
C THR A 91 -23.24 6.65 3.60
N ARG A 92 -24.39 6.66 2.93
CA ARG A 92 -24.47 7.05 1.52
C ARG A 92 -24.63 8.57 1.44
N LEU A 93 -23.65 9.24 0.82
CA LEU A 93 -23.71 10.69 0.58
C LEU A 93 -24.50 11.04 -0.69
N ARG A 94 -24.80 10.06 -1.56
CA ARG A 94 -25.53 10.28 -2.81
C ARG A 94 -26.59 9.19 -3.02
N PRO A 95 -27.83 9.54 -3.41
CA PRO A 95 -28.84 8.56 -3.80
C PRO A 95 -28.37 7.70 -4.97
N ARG A 96 -28.88 6.47 -5.09
CA ARG A 96 -28.66 5.64 -6.29
C ARG A 96 -29.33 6.34 -7.48
N GLY A 97 -28.53 6.97 -8.32
CA GLY A 97 -28.96 7.34 -9.66
C GLY A 97 -29.19 6.06 -10.47
N SER A 98 -30.40 5.89 -10.99
CA SER A 98 -30.80 4.82 -11.90
C SER A 98 -30.24 5.00 -13.32
N GLU A 99 -29.60 6.14 -13.61
CA GLU A 99 -29.02 6.39 -14.92
C GLU A 99 -27.65 5.72 -15.07
N PRO A 100 -27.38 5.05 -16.21
CA PRO A 100 -26.07 4.51 -16.50
C PRO A 100 -25.07 5.67 -16.46
N ALA A 101 -24.11 5.58 -15.55
CA ALA A 101 -23.09 6.61 -15.37
C ALA A 101 -22.47 6.97 -16.73
N ARG A 102 -22.56 8.25 -17.12
CA ARG A 102 -21.93 8.76 -18.35
C ARG A 102 -20.49 8.26 -18.40
N GLN A 103 -20.11 7.63 -19.50
CA GLN A 103 -18.74 7.18 -19.70
C GLN A 103 -17.84 8.42 -19.84
N LEU A 104 -17.22 8.86 -18.73
CA LEU A 104 -16.39 10.07 -18.68
C LEU A 104 -15.22 10.05 -19.68
N PHE A 105 -14.73 8.85 -20.02
CA PHE A 105 -13.74 8.63 -21.06
C PHE A 105 -13.81 7.18 -21.54
N SER A 106 -13.49 6.97 -22.81
CA SER A 106 -13.23 5.67 -23.43
C SER A 106 -11.72 5.47 -23.60
N VAL A 107 -11.32 4.20 -23.61
CA VAL A 107 -9.93 3.80 -23.89
C VAL A 107 -9.92 2.77 -25.01
N ASN A 108 -9.08 2.98 -26.00
CA ASN A 108 -8.84 2.07 -27.11
C ASN A 108 -7.68 1.10 -26.82
N ARG A 109 -7.55 0.08 -27.67
CA ARG A 109 -6.46 -0.90 -27.56
C ARG A 109 -5.08 -0.24 -27.57
N VAL A 110 -4.88 0.68 -28.50
CA VAL A 110 -3.60 1.37 -28.70
C VAL A 110 -3.30 2.26 -27.50
N GLU A 111 -4.26 3.02 -27.00
CA GLU A 111 -4.10 3.85 -25.79
C GLU A 111 -3.72 2.98 -24.57
N ALA A 112 -4.37 1.83 -24.38
CA ALA A 112 -4.00 0.91 -23.30
C ALA A 112 -2.59 0.33 -23.48
N GLN A 113 -2.18 0.06 -24.72
CA GLN A 113 -0.82 -0.39 -25.03
C GLN A 113 0.23 0.69 -24.74
N LEU A 114 -0.01 1.91 -25.23
CA LEU A 114 0.85 3.06 -24.97
C LEU A 114 0.95 3.35 -23.46
N THR A 115 -0.15 3.22 -22.72
CA THR A 115 -0.17 3.45 -21.27
C THR A 115 0.80 2.52 -20.54
N TRP A 116 0.73 1.20 -20.77
CA TRP A 116 1.63 0.28 -20.07
C TRP A 116 3.07 0.43 -20.54
N ILE A 117 3.30 0.75 -21.82
CA ILE A 117 4.64 1.04 -22.36
C ILE A 117 5.24 2.25 -21.66
N LEU A 118 4.48 3.35 -21.50
CA LEU A 118 4.94 4.56 -20.82
C LEU A 118 5.22 4.30 -19.34
N LEU A 119 4.32 3.60 -18.63
CA LEU A 119 4.55 3.22 -17.24
C LEU A 119 5.81 2.35 -17.07
N MET A 120 6.01 1.39 -17.97
CA MET A 120 7.19 0.54 -17.99
C MET A 120 8.45 1.35 -18.31
N ALA A 121 8.38 2.27 -19.28
CA ALA A 121 9.49 3.14 -19.66
C ALA A 121 9.89 4.05 -18.49
N VAL A 122 8.93 4.66 -17.79
CA VAL A 122 9.19 5.46 -16.59
C VAL A 122 9.97 4.64 -15.56
N ALA A 123 9.55 3.40 -15.27
CA ALA A 123 10.24 2.55 -14.32
C ALA A 123 11.65 2.13 -14.80
N LEU A 124 11.78 1.66 -16.05
CA LEU A 124 13.05 1.17 -16.60
C LEU A 124 14.07 2.29 -16.79
N VAL A 125 13.66 3.45 -17.31
CA VAL A 125 14.54 4.62 -17.45
C VAL A 125 14.99 5.11 -16.08
N SER A 126 14.10 5.15 -15.09
CA SER A 126 14.49 5.54 -13.72
C SER A 126 15.51 4.56 -13.12
N VAL A 127 15.31 3.25 -13.30
CA VAL A 127 16.27 2.24 -12.84
C VAL A 127 17.61 2.40 -13.57
N GLY A 128 17.59 2.62 -14.89
CA GLY A 128 18.77 2.83 -15.71
C GLY A 128 19.57 4.05 -15.27
N ILE A 129 18.91 5.19 -15.07
CA ILE A 129 19.54 6.43 -14.58
C ILE A 129 20.14 6.20 -13.18
N PHE A 130 19.38 5.59 -12.27
CA PHE A 130 19.86 5.31 -10.92
C PHE A 130 21.10 4.38 -10.93
N PHE A 131 21.08 3.37 -11.80
CA PHE A 131 22.22 2.46 -12.00
C PHE A 131 23.43 3.17 -12.60
N MET A 132 23.25 4.06 -13.59
CA MET A 132 24.35 4.85 -14.17
C MET A 132 25.03 5.75 -13.13
N HIS A 133 24.27 6.31 -12.20
CA HIS A 133 24.82 7.17 -11.16
C HIS A 133 25.52 6.41 -10.02
N ASN A 134 25.00 5.24 -9.63
CA ASN A 134 25.41 4.60 -8.37
C ASN A 134 26.05 3.20 -8.55
N GLY A 135 25.87 2.57 -9.72
CA GLY A 135 26.23 1.16 -9.95
C GLY A 135 25.39 0.18 -9.12
N PHE A 136 25.95 -1.00 -8.82
CA PHE A 136 25.33 -1.98 -7.94
C PHE A 136 25.64 -1.68 -6.47
N LEU A 137 24.71 -1.05 -5.77
CA LEU A 137 24.89 -0.71 -4.35
C LEU A 137 24.97 -1.95 -3.44
N LEU A 138 24.38 -3.08 -3.83
CA LEU A 138 24.41 -4.31 -3.02
C LEU A 138 25.84 -4.82 -2.75
N PHE A 139 26.76 -4.60 -3.68
CA PHE A 139 28.16 -5.06 -3.54
C PHE A 139 29.07 -4.00 -2.90
N ARG A 140 28.57 -2.77 -2.69
CA ARG A 140 29.34 -1.65 -2.13
C ARG A 140 28.99 -1.30 -0.69
N LEU A 141 27.75 -1.55 -0.27
CA LEU A 141 27.26 -1.13 1.05
C LEU A 141 27.43 -2.24 2.09
N HIS A 142 28.16 -1.95 3.16
CA HIS A 142 28.33 -2.86 4.30
C HIS A 142 27.19 -2.74 5.33
N SER A 143 26.40 -1.65 5.33
CA SER A 143 25.24 -1.47 6.21
C SER A 143 24.01 -0.82 5.53
N TYR A 144 22.79 -1.14 5.99
CA TYR A 144 21.53 -0.64 5.41
C TYR A 144 21.32 0.88 5.59
N SER A 145 21.89 1.46 6.65
CA SER A 145 21.83 2.91 6.91
C SER A 145 22.63 3.73 5.89
N GLN A 146 23.65 3.15 5.26
CA GLN A 146 24.42 3.81 4.19
C GLN A 146 23.60 4.02 2.90
N ILE A 147 22.46 3.34 2.73
CA ILE A 147 21.51 3.57 1.63
C ILE A 147 20.91 5.00 1.68
N PHE A 148 20.96 5.64 2.85
CA PHE A 148 20.51 7.01 3.12
C PHE A 148 21.67 8.00 3.31
N SER A 149 22.92 7.56 3.12
CA SER A 149 24.07 8.47 3.14
C SER A 149 24.06 9.39 1.91
N SER A 150 24.75 10.53 2.03
CA SER A 150 24.95 11.49 0.92
C SER A 150 25.68 10.90 -0.29
N GLU A 151 26.25 9.71 -0.17
CA GLU A 151 26.96 9.00 -1.24
C GLU A 151 26.01 8.41 -2.30
N VAL A 152 24.72 8.21 -1.98
CA VAL A 152 23.72 7.67 -2.92
C VAL A 152 22.89 8.78 -3.54
N SER A 153 23.14 9.06 -4.80
CA SER A 153 22.39 10.06 -5.57
C SER A 153 21.09 9.48 -6.15
N GLY A 154 20.03 10.30 -6.20
CA GLY A 154 18.78 9.90 -6.85
C GLY A 154 17.86 8.98 -6.05
N VAL A 155 17.87 9.06 -4.71
CA VAL A 155 16.96 8.27 -3.83
C VAL A 155 15.48 8.42 -4.21
N ALA A 156 15.08 9.59 -4.70
CA ALA A 156 13.72 9.84 -5.18
C ALA A 156 13.32 8.95 -6.38
N LEU A 157 14.29 8.57 -7.25
CA LEU A 157 14.04 7.72 -8.42
C LEU A 157 13.50 6.35 -8.02
N LYS A 158 13.82 5.86 -6.81
CA LYS A 158 13.34 4.58 -6.28
C LYS A 158 11.80 4.52 -6.26
N ARG A 159 11.12 5.67 -6.06
CA ARG A 159 9.65 5.74 -6.06
C ARG A 159 9.05 5.50 -7.45
N PHE A 160 9.80 5.74 -8.52
CA PHE A 160 9.35 5.47 -9.90
C PHE A 160 9.45 4.00 -10.29
N PHE A 161 10.26 3.21 -9.57
CA PHE A 161 10.42 1.77 -9.87
C PHE A 161 9.09 1.03 -9.66
N TYR A 162 8.27 1.51 -8.73
CA TYR A 162 6.95 0.94 -8.45
C TYR A 162 5.99 0.99 -9.65
N PHE A 163 6.20 1.86 -10.66
CA PHE A 163 5.35 1.91 -11.85
C PHE A 163 5.51 0.72 -12.81
N PHE A 164 6.54 -0.12 -12.59
CA PHE A 164 6.65 -1.38 -13.31
C PHE A 164 5.49 -2.34 -12.99
N ILE A 165 5.05 -2.36 -11.72
CA ILE A 165 3.95 -3.21 -11.26
C ILE A 165 2.62 -2.86 -11.95
N PRO A 166 2.11 -1.61 -11.93
CA PRO A 166 0.89 -1.24 -12.63
C PRO A 166 1.01 -1.42 -14.15
N ALA A 167 2.21 -1.25 -14.76
CA ALA A 167 2.40 -1.57 -16.18
C ALA A 167 2.12 -3.06 -16.46
N MET A 168 2.67 -3.96 -15.65
CA MET A 168 2.44 -5.40 -15.76
C MET A 168 1.00 -5.78 -15.39
N LEU A 169 0.36 -5.06 -14.47
CA LEU A 169 -1.07 -5.24 -14.17
C LEU A 169 -1.95 -4.91 -15.38
N VAL A 170 -1.63 -3.87 -16.15
CA VAL A 170 -2.38 -3.57 -17.38
C VAL A 170 -2.30 -4.76 -18.33
N ILE A 171 -1.11 -5.32 -18.55
CA ILE A 171 -0.92 -6.51 -19.40
C ILE A 171 -1.75 -7.70 -18.88
N TYR A 172 -1.72 -7.96 -17.56
CA TYR A 172 -2.51 -9.02 -16.94
C TYR A 172 -4.02 -8.80 -17.12
N PHE A 173 -4.54 -7.62 -16.80
CA PHE A 173 -5.98 -7.34 -16.90
C PHE A 173 -6.47 -7.31 -18.35
N LEU A 174 -5.57 -7.05 -19.32
CA LEU A 174 -5.87 -7.24 -20.74
C LEU A 174 -6.00 -8.71 -21.12
N ARG A 175 -5.28 -9.65 -20.49
CA ARG A 175 -5.33 -11.09 -20.77
C ARG A 175 -5.41 -11.88 -19.45
N GLN A 176 -6.62 -12.04 -18.91
CA GLN A 176 -6.89 -12.61 -17.59
C GLN A 176 -6.79 -14.16 -17.56
N SER A 177 -5.65 -14.72 -17.94
CA SER A 177 -5.39 -16.17 -17.92
C SER A 177 -4.43 -16.56 -16.79
N VAL A 178 -4.41 -17.85 -16.41
CA VAL A 178 -3.45 -18.41 -15.44
C VAL A 178 -2.00 -18.19 -15.91
N GLN A 179 -1.75 -18.34 -17.22
CA GLN A 179 -0.44 -18.09 -17.81
C GLN A 179 -0.01 -16.62 -17.65
N ALA A 180 -0.91 -15.67 -17.87
CA ALA A 180 -0.61 -14.25 -17.69
C ALA A 180 -0.39 -13.88 -16.22
N TRP A 181 -1.04 -14.60 -15.30
CA TRP A 181 -0.85 -14.43 -13.86
C TRP A 181 0.51 -14.95 -13.38
N LEU A 182 0.93 -16.12 -13.87
CA LEU A 182 2.29 -16.63 -13.62
C LEU A 182 3.35 -15.77 -14.30
N PHE A 183 3.10 -15.31 -15.52
CA PHE A 183 3.97 -14.36 -16.22
C PHE A 183 4.13 -13.05 -15.44
N PHE A 184 3.02 -12.51 -14.90
CA PHE A 184 3.06 -11.35 -14.01
C PHE A 184 4.01 -11.60 -12.83
N LEU A 185 3.90 -12.75 -12.15
CA LEU A 185 4.79 -13.10 -11.02
C LEU A 185 6.26 -13.13 -11.44
N VAL A 186 6.59 -13.91 -12.48
CA VAL A 186 7.98 -14.11 -12.91
C VAL A 186 8.65 -12.79 -13.30
N VAL A 187 7.94 -11.97 -14.08
CA VAL A 187 8.49 -10.70 -14.58
C VAL A 187 8.61 -9.66 -13.47
N THR A 188 7.62 -9.54 -12.59
CA THR A 188 7.65 -8.57 -11.49
C THR A 188 8.62 -8.95 -10.38
N VAL A 189 8.74 -10.24 -10.05
CA VAL A 189 9.77 -10.74 -9.12
C VAL A 189 11.16 -10.59 -9.73
N GLY A 190 11.34 -10.89 -11.02
CA GLY A 190 12.60 -10.65 -11.73
C GLY A 190 13.04 -9.18 -11.68
N PHE A 191 12.12 -8.26 -11.95
CA PHE A 191 12.37 -6.82 -11.77
C PHE A 191 12.64 -6.44 -10.31
N GLY A 192 11.94 -7.08 -9.36
CA GLY A 192 12.18 -6.92 -7.93
C GLY A 192 13.60 -7.35 -7.51
N LEU A 193 14.11 -8.45 -8.05
CA LEU A 193 15.47 -8.93 -7.80
C LEU A 193 16.52 -8.01 -8.45
N LEU A 194 16.27 -7.52 -9.66
CA LEU A 194 17.12 -6.53 -10.31
C LEU A 194 17.23 -5.25 -9.47
N THR A 195 16.09 -4.70 -9.04
CA THR A 195 16.06 -3.50 -8.20
C THR A 195 16.65 -3.76 -6.81
N TYR A 196 16.50 -4.97 -6.25
CA TYR A 196 17.18 -5.36 -5.01
C TYR A 196 18.71 -5.26 -5.14
N ALA A 197 19.28 -5.75 -6.24
CA ALA A 197 20.73 -5.67 -6.50
C ALA A 197 21.20 -4.23 -6.74
N ILE A 198 20.43 -3.43 -7.48
CA ILE A 198 20.78 -2.04 -7.81
C ILE A 198 20.68 -1.13 -6.58
N VAL A 199 19.63 -1.27 -5.78
CA VAL A 199 19.32 -0.37 -4.66
C VAL A 199 20.06 -0.74 -3.37
N GLY A 200 20.62 -1.95 -3.29
CA GLY A 200 21.37 -2.40 -2.11
C GLY A 200 20.49 -3.09 -1.07
N GLY A 201 19.55 -3.93 -1.51
CA GLY A 201 18.87 -4.87 -0.63
C GLY A 201 17.43 -4.52 -0.23
N THR A 202 16.78 -3.59 -0.94
CA THR A 202 15.37 -3.25 -0.67
C THR A 202 14.42 -4.34 -1.17
N ARG A 203 13.71 -4.98 -0.24
CA ARG A 203 12.79 -6.09 -0.51
C ARG A 203 11.38 -5.67 -0.92
N ALA A 204 11.08 -4.36 -0.86
CA ALA A 204 9.72 -3.83 -1.02
C ALA A 204 9.09 -4.22 -2.36
N ASN A 205 9.79 -4.06 -3.50
CA ASN A 205 9.27 -4.39 -4.82
C ASN A 205 8.84 -5.86 -4.95
N ILE A 206 9.65 -6.78 -4.41
CA ILE A 206 9.37 -8.23 -4.44
C ILE A 206 8.14 -8.53 -3.58
N ILE A 207 8.08 -7.97 -2.36
CA ILE A 207 6.97 -8.19 -1.43
C ILE A 207 5.66 -7.67 -2.02
N ILE A 208 5.67 -6.48 -2.63
CA ILE A 208 4.47 -5.88 -3.25
C ILE A 208 4.01 -6.73 -4.43
N ALA A 209 4.91 -7.12 -5.31
CA ALA A 209 4.61 -7.98 -6.46
C ALA A 209 3.97 -9.30 -6.02
N PHE A 210 4.57 -9.96 -5.02
CA PHE A 210 4.08 -11.22 -4.48
C PHE A 210 2.72 -11.06 -3.78
N ALA A 211 2.53 -10.00 -2.99
CA ALA A 211 1.26 -9.72 -2.34
C ALA A 211 0.13 -9.53 -3.37
N ILE A 212 0.37 -8.71 -4.41
CA ILE A 212 -0.59 -8.48 -5.49
C ILE A 212 -0.90 -9.76 -6.26
N PHE A 213 0.11 -10.59 -6.54
CA PHE A 213 -0.07 -11.90 -7.15
C PHE A 213 -1.03 -12.79 -6.34
N LEU A 214 -0.82 -12.88 -5.02
CA LEU A 214 -1.69 -13.64 -4.13
C LEU A 214 -3.12 -13.08 -4.10
N PHE A 215 -3.28 -11.75 -4.03
CA PHE A 215 -4.59 -11.10 -4.07
C PHE A 215 -5.35 -11.40 -5.35
N ILE A 216 -4.68 -11.30 -6.51
CA ILE A 216 -5.27 -11.67 -7.80
C ILE A 216 -5.71 -13.14 -7.80
N GLY A 217 -4.87 -14.03 -7.27
CA GLY A 217 -5.17 -15.47 -7.17
C GLY A 217 -6.42 -15.76 -6.34
N ILE A 218 -6.62 -15.05 -5.22
CA ILE A 218 -7.80 -15.19 -4.36
C ILE A 218 -9.06 -14.70 -5.08
N ILE A 219 -8.98 -13.52 -5.73
CA ILE A 219 -10.12 -12.92 -6.44
C ILE A 219 -10.58 -13.82 -7.59
N ARG A 220 -9.63 -14.47 -8.28
CA ARG A 220 -9.91 -15.42 -9.36
C ARG A 220 -10.28 -16.82 -8.88
N GLY A 221 -10.13 -17.12 -7.59
CA GLY A 221 -10.40 -18.43 -7.01
C GLY A 221 -9.35 -19.50 -7.32
N TRP A 222 -8.16 -19.12 -7.79
CA TRP A 222 -7.04 -20.04 -7.99
C TRP A 222 -6.29 -20.35 -6.70
N ILE A 223 -6.32 -19.43 -5.74
CA ILE A 223 -5.72 -19.57 -4.41
C ILE A 223 -6.83 -19.58 -3.36
N SER A 224 -6.78 -20.55 -2.46
CA SER A 224 -7.68 -20.61 -1.30
C SER A 224 -7.19 -19.71 -0.16
N LEU A 225 -8.09 -19.31 0.74
CA LEU A 225 -7.73 -18.49 1.91
C LEU A 225 -6.71 -19.22 2.83
N TRP A 226 -6.80 -20.55 2.90
CA TRP A 226 -5.88 -21.39 3.68
C TRP A 226 -4.46 -21.37 3.10
N MET A 227 -4.33 -21.36 1.78
CA MET A 227 -3.03 -21.24 1.12
C MET A 227 -2.39 -19.88 1.41
N LEU A 228 -3.19 -18.80 1.48
CA LEU A 228 -2.71 -17.49 1.92
C LEU A 228 -2.24 -17.54 3.38
N ALA A 229 -3.03 -18.14 4.28
CA ALA A 229 -2.68 -18.27 5.69
C ALA A 229 -1.37 -19.07 5.88
N ALA A 230 -1.23 -20.19 5.16
CA ALA A 230 -0.02 -21.01 5.16
C ALA A 230 1.19 -20.25 4.59
N ALA A 231 1.02 -19.57 3.45
CA ALA A 231 2.07 -18.74 2.86
C ALA A 231 2.48 -17.58 3.79
N GLY A 232 1.53 -16.97 4.48
CA GLY A 232 1.78 -15.95 5.50
C GLY A 232 2.57 -16.49 6.68
N ALA A 233 2.15 -17.63 7.25
CA ALA A 233 2.84 -18.29 8.35
C ALA A 233 4.28 -18.70 7.96
N MET A 234 4.45 -19.31 6.79
CA MET A 234 5.78 -19.63 6.25
C MET A 234 6.61 -18.36 6.01
N GLY A 235 6.00 -17.28 5.53
CA GLY A 235 6.65 -15.99 5.35
C GLY A 235 7.16 -15.39 6.65
N ILE A 236 6.38 -15.47 7.74
CA ILE A 236 6.79 -15.01 9.07
C ILE A 236 7.99 -15.83 9.57
N VAL A 237 7.90 -17.16 9.51
CA VAL A 237 8.99 -18.06 9.93
C VAL A 237 10.25 -17.84 9.09
N GLY A 238 10.10 -17.72 7.77
CA GLY A 238 11.22 -17.46 6.85
C GLY A 238 11.87 -16.09 7.10
N MET A 239 11.08 -15.05 7.35
CA MET A 239 11.61 -13.72 7.70
C MET A 239 12.35 -13.73 9.04
N PHE A 240 11.86 -14.47 10.04
CA PHE A 240 12.55 -14.65 11.31
C PHE A 240 13.89 -15.38 11.13
N TRP A 241 13.91 -16.48 10.38
CA TRP A 241 15.15 -17.22 10.09
C TRP A 241 16.20 -16.33 9.39
N LEU A 242 15.75 -15.54 8.41
CA LEU A 242 16.61 -14.57 7.73
C LEU A 242 17.11 -13.47 8.67
N ALA A 243 16.30 -13.03 9.64
CA ALA A 243 16.71 -12.07 10.65
C ALA A 243 17.80 -12.65 11.57
N LEU A 244 17.61 -13.87 12.09
CA LEU A 244 18.63 -14.57 12.90
C LEU A 244 19.95 -14.68 12.16
N LYS A 245 19.91 -15.17 10.91
CA LYS A 245 21.10 -15.32 10.07
C LYS A 245 21.76 -13.98 9.75
N ARG A 246 20.98 -12.92 9.55
CA ARG A 246 21.49 -11.57 9.22
C ARG A 246 22.12 -10.88 10.41
N TYR A 247 21.56 -11.04 11.60
CA TYR A 247 22.06 -10.41 12.82
C TYR A 247 23.08 -11.25 13.57
N GLY A 248 23.43 -12.45 13.05
CA GLY A 248 24.39 -13.35 13.70
C GLY A 248 23.93 -13.78 15.09
N LEU A 249 22.62 -13.76 15.35
CA LEU A 249 22.05 -14.07 16.64
C LEU A 249 21.99 -15.60 16.79
N ASP A 250 22.92 -16.17 17.55
CA ASP A 250 22.96 -17.61 17.86
C ASP A 250 22.03 -17.93 19.04
N VAL A 251 20.75 -17.60 18.85
CA VAL A 251 19.74 -17.64 19.91
C VAL A 251 19.15 -19.03 20.02
N ARG A 252 19.11 -19.61 21.23
CA ARG A 252 18.58 -20.95 21.48
C ARG A 252 17.47 -20.92 22.54
N GLY A 253 16.47 -21.77 22.36
CA GLY A 253 15.39 -21.94 23.35
C GLY A 253 14.54 -20.68 23.55
N ASP A 254 14.43 -20.23 24.80
CA ASP A 254 13.53 -19.16 25.22
C ASP A 254 13.91 -17.78 24.65
N GLU A 255 15.20 -17.50 24.48
CA GLU A 255 15.65 -16.23 23.91
C GLU A 255 15.28 -16.13 22.41
N ALA A 256 15.32 -17.25 21.68
CA ALA A 256 14.90 -17.28 20.27
C ALA A 256 13.38 -17.04 20.15
N PHE A 257 12.62 -17.61 21.08
CA PHE A 257 11.17 -17.40 21.16
C PHE A 257 10.84 -15.95 21.53
N TYR A 258 11.56 -15.35 22.48
CA TYR A 258 11.46 -13.93 22.81
C TYR A 258 11.71 -13.05 21.57
N THR A 259 12.84 -13.24 20.88
CA THR A 259 13.20 -12.46 19.69
C THR A 259 12.16 -12.65 18.59
N PHE A 260 11.63 -13.87 18.42
CA PHE A 260 10.56 -14.15 17.47
C PHE A 260 9.31 -13.33 17.78
N LEU A 261 8.81 -13.38 19.02
CA LEU A 261 7.62 -12.67 19.44
C LEU A 261 7.79 -11.15 19.30
N TYR A 262 8.93 -10.62 19.77
CA TYR A 262 9.25 -9.20 19.72
C TYR A 262 9.32 -8.68 18.28
N LEU A 263 10.12 -9.32 17.42
CA LEU A 263 10.25 -8.90 16.02
C LEU A 263 8.95 -9.09 15.24
N THR A 264 8.20 -10.15 15.49
CA THR A 264 6.92 -10.40 14.80
C THR A 264 5.89 -9.34 15.16
N ARG A 265 5.79 -8.99 16.46
CA ARG A 265 4.91 -7.92 16.93
C ARG A 265 5.25 -6.60 16.25
N ASP A 266 6.49 -6.14 16.35
CA ASP A 266 6.88 -4.83 15.82
C ASP A 266 6.83 -4.78 14.28
N THR A 267 7.08 -5.92 13.62
CA THR A 267 7.04 -6.03 12.16
C THR A 267 5.63 -6.09 11.59
N PHE A 268 4.65 -6.67 12.28
CA PHE A 268 3.29 -6.85 11.73
C PHE A 268 2.23 -5.98 12.39
N SER A 269 2.37 -5.72 13.70
CA SER A 269 1.41 -4.97 14.50
C SER A 269 2.14 -3.98 15.43
N PRO A 270 2.62 -2.84 14.91
CA PRO A 270 3.23 -1.77 15.71
C PRO A 270 2.19 -0.98 16.54
N TRP A 271 1.26 -1.68 17.20
CA TRP A 271 0.16 -1.08 17.94
C TRP A 271 0.62 -0.32 19.20
N GLU A 272 1.72 -0.77 19.80
CA GLU A 272 2.30 -0.14 20.99
C GLU A 272 2.88 1.25 20.69
N ASN A 273 3.22 1.55 19.43
CA ASN A 273 3.70 2.88 19.02
C ASN A 273 2.63 3.96 19.26
N LEU A 274 1.36 3.63 19.08
CA LEU A 274 0.26 4.54 19.42
C LEU A 274 0.21 4.78 20.94
N ALA A 275 0.41 3.75 21.75
CA ALA A 275 0.41 3.87 23.20
C ALA A 275 1.61 4.69 23.70
N LEU A 276 2.81 4.47 23.16
CA LEU A 276 4.01 5.27 23.45
C LEU A 276 3.79 6.75 23.12
N LEU A 277 3.09 7.02 22.02
CA LEU A 277 2.76 8.38 21.60
C LEU A 277 1.74 9.02 22.55
N LEU A 278 0.70 8.29 22.96
CA LEU A 278 -0.27 8.77 23.95
C LEU A 278 0.34 8.96 25.35
N GLN A 279 1.31 8.13 25.73
CA GLN A 279 2.04 8.29 26.99
C GLN A 279 2.82 9.61 27.01
N ASN A 280 3.40 10.00 25.88
CA ASN A 280 4.16 11.23 25.73
C ASN A 280 3.31 12.40 25.22
N TYR A 281 1.98 12.30 25.28
CA TYR A 281 1.06 13.28 24.66
C TYR A 281 1.31 14.72 25.12
N GLY A 282 1.68 14.93 26.39
CA GLY A 282 1.99 16.27 26.93
C GLY A 282 3.24 16.92 26.33
N ASN A 283 4.14 16.14 25.73
CA ASN A 283 5.40 16.60 25.13
C ASN A 283 5.29 16.75 23.61
N ILE A 284 4.12 16.48 23.02
CA ILE A 284 3.93 16.56 21.57
C ILE A 284 3.62 17.99 21.16
N GLU A 285 4.51 18.54 20.34
CA GLU A 285 4.24 19.74 19.56
C GLU A 285 3.44 19.38 18.31
N PHE A 286 2.17 19.76 18.28
CA PHE A 286 1.28 19.47 17.15
C PHE A 286 1.79 20.12 15.86
N GLN A 287 2.03 19.29 14.85
CA GLN A 287 2.64 19.72 13.59
C GLN A 287 1.61 20.25 12.57
N GLY A 288 0.32 20.20 12.88
CA GLY A 288 -0.74 20.51 11.93
C GLY A 288 -0.68 19.61 10.69
N LEU A 289 -0.95 20.19 9.51
CA LEU A 289 -0.83 19.50 8.23
C LEU A 289 0.60 19.56 7.64
N ALA A 290 1.56 20.15 8.36
CA ALA A 290 2.93 20.29 7.88
C ALA A 290 3.60 18.95 7.52
N PRO A 291 3.41 17.83 8.26
CA PRO A 291 4.00 16.55 7.89
C PRO A 291 3.60 16.08 6.49
N ILE A 292 2.34 16.35 6.07
CA ILE A 292 1.86 16.03 4.72
C ILE A 292 2.66 16.82 3.68
N ALA A 293 2.76 18.14 3.86
CA ALA A 293 3.49 19.02 2.94
C ALA A 293 4.98 18.68 2.88
N ARG A 294 5.59 18.42 4.05
CA ARG A 294 7.00 18.04 4.18
C ARG A 294 7.28 16.72 3.46
N ASP A 295 6.38 15.74 3.50
CA ASP A 295 6.59 14.46 2.81
C ASP A 295 6.66 14.61 1.27
N PHE A 296 6.10 15.69 0.71
CA PHE A 296 6.29 16.03 -0.70
C PHE A 296 7.68 16.56 -1.03
N TYR A 297 8.44 17.04 -0.04
CA TYR A 297 9.78 17.57 -0.28
C TYR A 297 10.65 16.53 -0.96
N VAL A 298 10.45 15.24 -0.66
CA VAL A 298 11.15 14.10 -1.28
C VAL A 298 11.11 14.14 -2.82
N PHE A 299 10.07 14.72 -3.42
CA PHE A 299 9.92 14.82 -4.87
C PHE A 299 10.57 16.07 -5.48
N ILE A 300 10.99 17.04 -4.68
CA ILE A 300 11.65 18.27 -5.14
C ILE A 300 13.15 17.99 -5.31
N PRO A 301 13.69 18.06 -6.53
CA PRO A 301 15.12 17.86 -6.76
C PRO A 301 15.97 18.95 -6.09
N THR A 302 17.18 18.60 -5.66
CA THR A 302 18.13 19.53 -5.03
C THR A 302 18.60 20.66 -5.95
N TRP A 303 18.56 20.49 -7.28
CA TRP A 303 18.83 21.59 -8.20
C TRP A 303 17.72 22.64 -8.24
N LEU A 304 16.47 22.26 -7.91
CA LEU A 304 15.33 23.16 -7.86
C LEU A 304 15.21 23.83 -6.48
N TRP A 305 15.65 23.13 -5.42
CA TRP A 305 15.74 23.67 -4.07
C TRP A 305 17.05 23.21 -3.38
N PRO A 306 18.13 24.00 -3.51
CA PRO A 306 19.45 23.65 -2.96
C PRO A 306 19.46 23.53 -1.44
N ASP A 307 18.79 24.45 -0.75
CA ASP A 307 18.72 24.51 0.73
C ASP A 307 17.65 23.59 1.33
N ARG A 308 17.15 22.62 0.55
CA ARG A 308 16.13 21.68 1.02
C ARG A 308 16.68 20.85 2.19
N PRO A 309 15.90 20.67 3.28
CA PRO A 309 16.30 19.78 4.37
C PRO A 309 16.56 18.35 3.85
N GLY A 310 17.76 17.83 4.15
CA GLY A 310 18.16 16.48 3.74
C GLY A 310 17.29 15.39 4.37
N ILE A 311 16.84 15.60 5.60
CA ILE A 311 15.89 14.72 6.29
C ILE A 311 14.58 15.46 6.51
N VAL A 312 13.51 14.86 6.04
CA VAL A 312 12.16 15.43 6.09
C VAL A 312 11.51 15.08 7.42
N LEU A 313 11.11 16.08 8.21
CA LEU A 313 10.38 15.87 9.45
C LEU A 313 8.90 15.54 9.18
N ASN A 314 8.65 14.31 8.71
CA ASN A 314 7.32 13.72 8.60
C ASN A 314 6.90 13.08 9.95
N SER A 315 5.69 12.55 10.04
CA SER A 315 5.18 12.01 11.32
C SER A 315 6.02 10.85 11.84
N ALA A 316 6.64 10.05 10.95
CA ALA A 316 7.54 8.96 11.32
C ALA A 316 8.85 9.47 11.94
N ASN A 317 9.52 10.43 11.29
CA ASN A 317 10.75 11.00 11.81
C ASN A 317 10.50 11.80 13.08
N TYR A 318 9.38 12.53 13.17
CA TYR A 318 8.97 13.22 14.40
C TYR A 318 8.79 12.23 15.56
N PHE A 319 8.03 11.15 15.35
CA PHE A 319 7.84 10.13 16.39
C PHE A 319 9.17 9.48 16.81
N THR A 320 10.04 9.20 15.86
CA THR A 320 11.34 8.56 16.14
C THR A 320 12.27 9.47 16.93
N TRP A 321 12.33 10.76 16.56
CA TRP A 321 13.31 11.69 17.11
C TRP A 321 12.81 12.37 18.36
N GLU A 322 11.63 12.97 18.31
CA GLU A 322 11.11 13.81 19.38
C GLU A 322 10.43 12.98 20.48
N VAL A 323 9.82 11.84 20.12
CA VAL A 323 9.09 11.00 21.10
C VAL A 323 9.94 9.84 21.60
N LEU A 324 10.61 9.11 20.70
CA LEU A 324 11.45 7.96 21.07
C LEU A 324 12.91 8.32 21.37
N ASN A 325 13.32 9.58 21.16
CA ASN A 325 14.70 10.04 21.33
C ASN A 325 15.73 9.15 20.61
N ASN A 326 15.39 8.70 19.40
CA ASN A 326 16.18 7.76 18.62
C ASN A 326 16.67 8.39 17.31
N HIS A 327 17.94 8.75 17.26
CA HIS A 327 18.59 9.37 16.10
C HIS A 327 19.44 8.40 15.25
N SER A 328 19.20 7.08 15.37
CA SER A 328 19.93 6.04 14.63
C SER A 328 19.75 6.05 13.09
N GLY A 329 18.99 7.02 12.56
CA GLY A 329 18.67 7.13 11.13
C GLY A 329 17.58 6.15 10.65
N LEU A 330 17.00 5.35 11.56
CA LEU A 330 15.88 4.45 11.27
C LEU A 330 14.55 5.11 11.67
N ALA A 331 13.68 5.35 10.70
CA ALA A 331 12.35 5.90 10.94
C ALA A 331 11.39 4.80 11.45
N ILE A 332 10.85 4.99 12.65
CA ILE A 332 9.80 4.17 13.25
C ILE A 332 8.45 4.83 12.96
N SER A 333 7.50 4.04 12.48
CA SER A 333 6.18 4.54 12.13
C SER A 333 5.27 4.72 13.36
N PRO A 334 4.58 5.86 13.51
CA PRO A 334 3.55 6.07 14.52
C PRO A 334 2.21 5.40 14.16
N THR A 335 2.09 4.76 12.99
CA THR A 335 0.85 4.19 12.40
C THR A 335 -0.16 5.24 11.94
N LEU A 336 -1.26 4.79 11.31
CA LEU A 336 -2.36 5.67 10.87
C LEU A 336 -2.83 6.61 11.99
N ILE A 337 -3.19 6.06 13.14
CA ILE A 337 -3.77 6.83 14.24
C ILE A 337 -2.70 7.71 14.89
N GLY A 338 -1.49 7.20 15.11
CA GLY A 338 -0.43 8.03 15.68
C GLY A 338 -0.04 9.19 14.77
N SER A 339 -0.05 9.01 13.43
CA SER A 339 0.18 10.12 12.51
C SER A 339 -0.86 11.24 12.67
N LEU A 340 -2.13 10.90 12.92
CA LEU A 340 -3.20 11.86 13.20
C LEU A 340 -2.98 12.58 14.52
N VAL A 341 -2.52 11.86 15.55
CA VAL A 341 -2.22 12.45 16.86
C VAL A 341 -1.05 13.43 16.78
N VAL A 342 0.00 13.14 16.01
CA VAL A 342 1.10 14.10 15.76
C VAL A 342 0.60 15.36 15.04
N MET A 343 -0.35 15.22 14.11
CA MET A 343 -0.87 16.35 13.34
C MET A 343 -1.73 17.29 14.19
N GLY A 344 -2.64 16.76 14.99
CA GLY A 344 -3.59 17.61 15.73
C GLY A 344 -4.23 16.95 16.94
N GLY A 345 -3.52 16.01 17.56
CA GLY A 345 -3.93 15.36 18.80
C GLY A 345 -5.12 14.43 18.65
N VAL A 346 -5.77 14.14 19.77
CA VAL A 346 -6.91 13.19 19.84
C VAL A 346 -8.09 13.64 18.96
N TRP A 347 -8.26 14.95 18.73
CA TRP A 347 -9.33 15.50 17.88
C TRP A 347 -9.19 15.15 16.40
N PHE A 348 -7.98 14.86 15.94
CA PHE A 348 -7.74 14.45 14.56
C PHE A 348 -8.09 12.97 14.31
N ILE A 349 -8.27 12.17 15.36
CA ILE A 349 -8.70 10.76 15.24
C ILE A 349 -10.06 10.63 14.56
N PRO A 350 -11.17 11.24 15.06
CA PRO A 350 -12.48 11.14 14.40
C PRO A 350 -12.48 11.77 13.00
N LEU A 351 -11.81 12.92 12.82
CA LEU A 351 -11.69 13.58 11.51
C LEU A 351 -10.97 12.69 10.50
N GLY A 352 -9.82 12.12 10.89
CA GLY A 352 -9.07 11.19 10.08
C GLY A 352 -9.86 9.93 9.74
N ALA A 353 -10.68 9.41 10.67
CA ALA A 353 -11.53 8.25 10.41
C ALA A 353 -12.58 8.53 9.32
N VAL A 354 -13.16 9.73 9.32
CA VAL A 354 -14.08 10.18 8.26
C VAL A 354 -13.33 10.28 6.92
N VAL A 355 -12.18 10.95 6.90
CA VAL A 355 -11.37 11.13 5.68
C VAL A 355 -10.96 9.76 5.10
N VAL A 356 -10.48 8.84 5.93
CA VAL A 356 -10.12 7.48 5.51
C VAL A 356 -11.35 6.71 5.02
N GLY A 357 -12.51 6.85 5.67
CA GLY A 357 -13.76 6.25 5.21
C GLY A 357 -14.17 6.70 3.81
N LEU A 358 -13.96 7.98 3.49
CA LEU A 358 -14.21 8.53 2.16
C LEU A 358 -13.18 8.07 1.12
N ILE A 359 -11.91 8.00 1.49
CA ILE A 359 -10.83 7.50 0.63
C ILE A 359 -11.10 6.05 0.22
N ILE A 360 -11.38 5.16 1.18
CA ILE A 360 -11.65 3.75 0.88
C ILE A 360 -12.91 3.60 0.03
N LYS A 361 -13.96 4.36 0.34
CA LYS A 361 -15.18 4.40 -0.48
C LYS A 361 -14.90 4.85 -1.92
N TRP A 362 -14.02 5.81 -2.12
CA TRP A 362 -13.63 6.27 -3.46
C TRP A 362 -12.88 5.21 -4.25
N PHE A 363 -11.94 4.49 -3.63
CA PHE A 363 -11.27 3.35 -4.27
C PHE A 363 -12.23 2.22 -4.62
N ASP A 364 -13.19 1.90 -3.73
CA ASP A 364 -14.22 0.91 -3.99
C ASP A 364 -15.12 1.30 -5.17
N TRP A 365 -15.50 2.58 -5.23
CA TRP A 365 -16.27 3.12 -6.35
C TRP A 365 -15.50 3.01 -7.67
N LEU A 366 -14.22 3.40 -7.70
CA LEU A 366 -13.37 3.27 -8.89
C LEU A 366 -13.20 1.82 -9.33
N TYR A 367 -13.03 0.91 -8.38
CA TYR A 367 -12.88 -0.52 -8.68
C TYR A 367 -14.16 -1.12 -9.26
N GLN A 368 -15.33 -0.77 -8.69
CA GLN A 368 -16.62 -1.19 -9.23
C GLN A 368 -16.87 -0.65 -10.64
N GLN A 369 -16.46 0.60 -10.93
CA GLN A 369 -16.48 1.15 -12.29
C GLN A 369 -15.58 0.35 -13.25
N GLY A 370 -14.43 -0.12 -12.76
CA GLY A 370 -13.52 -0.98 -13.52
C GLY A 370 -14.07 -2.39 -13.78
N ILE A 371 -14.93 -2.93 -12.92
CA ILE A 371 -15.57 -4.25 -13.14
C ILE A 371 -16.78 -4.13 -14.06
N ASN A 372 -17.65 -3.15 -13.81
CA ASN A 372 -18.94 -3.01 -14.50
C ASN A 372 -18.82 -2.34 -15.87
N GLY A 373 -17.63 -1.83 -16.23
CA GLY A 373 -17.38 -1.17 -17.49
C GLY A 373 -17.49 -2.11 -18.69
N THR A 374 -18.25 -1.69 -19.71
CA THR A 374 -18.37 -2.44 -20.98
C THR A 374 -17.09 -2.41 -21.82
N ASN A 375 -16.25 -1.38 -21.65
CA ASN A 375 -14.97 -1.24 -22.34
C ASN A 375 -13.84 -1.97 -21.60
N ARG A 376 -13.42 -3.13 -22.13
CA ARG A 376 -12.32 -3.96 -21.60
C ARG A 376 -11.02 -3.20 -21.32
N TYR A 377 -10.64 -2.25 -22.18
CA TYR A 377 -9.37 -1.52 -22.04
C TYR A 377 -9.42 -0.52 -20.89
N LYS A 378 -10.54 0.20 -20.77
CA LYS A 378 -10.79 1.08 -19.62
C LYS A 378 -10.84 0.28 -18.32
N SER A 379 -11.55 -0.85 -18.32
CA SER A 379 -11.62 -1.76 -17.19
C SER A 379 -10.23 -2.23 -16.76
N ALA A 380 -9.36 -2.59 -17.70
CA ALA A 380 -7.99 -2.99 -17.40
C ALA A 380 -7.17 -1.86 -16.76
N ILE A 381 -7.26 -0.63 -17.27
CA ILE A 381 -6.54 0.52 -16.69
C ILE A 381 -7.03 0.85 -15.28
N LEU A 382 -8.35 0.91 -15.08
CA LEU A 382 -8.94 1.21 -13.76
C LEU A 382 -8.58 0.14 -12.73
N GLN A 383 -8.67 -1.15 -13.10
CA GLN A 383 -8.26 -2.24 -12.22
C GLN A 383 -6.76 -2.19 -11.94
N SER A 384 -5.92 -1.87 -12.94
CA SER A 384 -4.46 -1.73 -12.74
C SER A 384 -4.10 -0.58 -11.82
N PHE A 385 -4.79 0.55 -11.94
CA PHE A 385 -4.64 1.68 -11.02
C PHE A 385 -5.02 1.29 -9.59
N CYS A 386 -6.18 0.66 -9.42
CA CYS A 386 -6.68 0.23 -8.10
C CYS A 386 -5.73 -0.80 -7.45
N PHE A 387 -5.31 -1.83 -8.19
CA PHE A 387 -4.37 -2.84 -7.68
C PHE A 387 -2.97 -2.27 -7.45
N GLY A 388 -2.50 -1.35 -8.30
CA GLY A 388 -1.25 -0.63 -8.07
C GLY A 388 -1.28 0.22 -6.79
N ALA A 389 -2.45 0.72 -6.40
CA ALA A 389 -2.65 1.48 -5.17
C ALA A 389 -2.79 0.60 -3.90
N ILE A 390 -2.87 -0.73 -4.00
CA ILE A 390 -2.96 -1.63 -2.84
C ILE A 390 -1.81 -1.40 -1.86
N PHE A 391 -0.58 -1.21 -2.37
CA PHE A 391 0.56 -0.91 -1.50
C PHE A 391 0.36 0.39 -0.72
N ASN A 392 -0.21 1.42 -1.35
CA ASN A 392 -0.49 2.67 -0.66
C ASN A 392 -1.51 2.48 0.46
N MET A 393 -2.46 1.55 0.35
CA MET A 393 -3.36 1.21 1.48
C MET A 393 -2.62 0.56 2.66
N ILE A 394 -1.57 -0.21 2.39
CA ILE A 394 -0.70 -0.75 3.45
C ILE A 394 0.03 0.41 4.14
N VAL A 395 0.57 1.35 3.37
CA VAL A 395 1.20 2.58 3.88
C VAL A 395 0.23 3.40 4.72
N LEU A 396 -1.03 3.53 4.29
CA LEU A 396 -2.06 4.24 5.04
C LEU A 396 -2.24 3.67 6.44
N ALA A 397 -2.44 2.35 6.55
CA ALA A 397 -2.64 1.71 7.84
C ALA A 397 -1.36 1.72 8.70
N ARG A 398 -0.22 1.42 8.08
CA ARG A 398 1.02 1.12 8.80
C ARG A 398 1.97 2.29 9.00
N GLU A 399 2.07 3.20 8.06
CA GLU A 399 3.01 4.33 8.07
C GLU A 399 2.33 5.61 8.55
N GLY A 400 1.16 5.94 8.01
CA GLY A 400 0.45 7.17 8.37
C GLY A 400 -0.34 7.79 7.22
N LEU A 401 -1.18 8.76 7.55
CA LEU A 401 -1.98 9.50 6.56
C LEU A 401 -1.10 10.44 5.70
N ASP A 402 -0.06 11.05 6.27
CA ASP A 402 0.91 11.89 5.56
C ASP A 402 1.65 11.12 4.47
N SER A 403 2.28 10.01 4.85
CA SER A 403 3.02 9.15 3.94
C SER A 403 2.12 8.54 2.86
N PHE A 404 0.84 8.30 3.19
CA PHE A 404 -0.15 7.87 2.23
C PHE A 404 -0.47 8.94 1.19
N VAL A 405 -0.81 10.16 1.63
CA VAL A 405 -1.24 11.25 0.74
C VAL A 405 -0.15 11.57 -0.27
N SER A 406 1.11 11.69 0.18
CA SER A 406 2.22 11.99 -0.72
C SER A 406 2.41 10.91 -1.80
N ARG A 407 2.37 9.62 -1.41
CA ARG A 407 2.55 8.48 -2.32
C ARG A 407 1.39 8.30 -3.27
N VAL A 408 0.16 8.46 -2.80
CA VAL A 408 -1.03 8.35 -3.65
C VAL A 408 -1.13 9.50 -4.63
N VAL A 409 -0.90 10.73 -4.20
CA VAL A 409 -0.92 11.89 -5.12
C VAL A 409 0.17 11.73 -6.17
N PHE A 410 1.39 11.37 -5.79
CA PHE A 410 2.46 11.08 -6.73
C PHE A 410 2.08 9.94 -7.71
N PHE A 411 1.53 8.84 -7.19
CA PHE A 411 1.05 7.73 -8.02
C PHE A 411 -0.03 8.18 -9.02
N MET A 412 -1.02 8.96 -8.56
CA MET A 412 -2.09 9.50 -9.40
C MET A 412 -1.55 10.43 -10.48
N VAL A 413 -0.63 11.33 -10.15
CA VAL A 413 -0.05 12.31 -11.09
C VAL A 413 0.72 11.60 -12.19
N ILE A 414 1.64 10.69 -11.84
CA ILE A 414 2.45 10.00 -12.85
C ILE A 414 1.60 9.03 -13.68
N PHE A 415 0.70 8.29 -13.05
CA PHE A 415 -0.20 7.37 -13.77
C PHE A 415 -1.14 8.15 -14.70
N GLY A 416 -1.71 9.25 -14.22
CA GLY A 416 -2.56 10.15 -15.01
C GLY A 416 -1.81 10.83 -16.16
N ALA A 417 -0.56 11.26 -15.93
CA ALA A 417 0.30 11.81 -16.97
C ALA A 417 0.61 10.77 -18.05
N CYS A 418 0.94 9.53 -17.68
CA CYS A 418 1.14 8.45 -18.65
C CYS A 418 -0.12 8.18 -19.48
N LEU A 419 -1.30 8.19 -18.86
CA LEU A 419 -2.57 8.07 -19.57
C LEU A 419 -2.83 9.23 -20.53
N LEU A 420 -2.59 10.45 -20.08
CA LEU A 420 -2.79 11.66 -20.89
C LEU A 420 -1.82 11.68 -22.08
N ILE A 421 -0.54 11.38 -21.86
CA ILE A 421 0.46 11.26 -22.93
C ILE A 421 0.08 10.13 -23.89
N ALA A 422 -0.38 8.98 -23.40
CA ALA A 422 -0.88 7.90 -24.26
C ALA A 422 -2.05 8.36 -25.16
N LYS A 423 -2.97 9.19 -24.65
CA LYS A 423 -4.06 9.77 -25.44
C LYS A 423 -3.55 10.76 -26.48
N LEU A 424 -2.62 11.64 -26.10
CA LEU A 424 -2.02 12.60 -27.03
C LEU A 424 -1.24 11.90 -28.15
N LEU A 425 -0.44 10.88 -27.79
CA LEU A 425 0.30 10.07 -28.76
C LEU A 425 -0.64 9.30 -29.68
N TYR A 426 -1.73 8.74 -29.16
CA TYR A 426 -2.76 8.11 -29.99
C TYR A 426 -3.32 9.10 -31.01
N TRP A 427 -3.71 10.29 -30.56
CA TRP A 427 -4.26 11.33 -31.44
C TRP A 427 -3.28 11.80 -32.52
N MET A 428 -2.00 11.93 -32.15
CA MET A 428 -0.92 12.24 -33.09
C MET A 428 -0.71 11.12 -34.13
N LEU A 429 -0.69 9.86 -33.69
CA LEU A 429 -0.55 8.69 -34.58
C LEU A 429 -1.77 8.51 -35.50
N GLU A 430 -2.96 8.83 -35.01
CA GLU A 430 -4.20 8.82 -35.80
C GLU A 430 -4.18 9.93 -36.86
N SER A 431 -3.76 11.15 -36.48
CA SER A 431 -3.60 12.28 -37.41
C SER A 431 -2.52 12.02 -38.47
N ALA A 432 -1.49 11.25 -38.13
CA ALA A 432 -0.45 10.80 -39.06
C ALA A 432 -0.89 9.60 -39.94
N GLY A 433 -2.10 9.06 -39.77
CA GLY A 433 -2.62 7.94 -40.56
C GLY A 433 -1.98 6.58 -40.27
N LEU A 434 -1.19 6.46 -39.19
CA LEU A 434 -0.46 5.24 -38.82
C LEU A 434 -1.36 4.19 -38.16
N ILE A 435 -2.55 4.58 -37.72
CA ILE A 435 -3.53 3.68 -37.11
C ILE A 435 -4.56 3.27 -38.16
N ARG A 436 -4.35 2.10 -38.78
CA ARG A 436 -5.37 1.49 -39.66
C ARG A 436 -6.57 1.06 -38.82
N GLY A 437 -7.67 1.80 -38.93
CA GLY A 437 -8.97 1.34 -38.49
C GLY A 437 -9.24 -0.01 -39.15
N ARG A 438 -9.55 -1.04 -38.35
CA ARG A 438 -9.95 -2.35 -38.88
C ARG A 438 -11.28 -2.11 -39.59
N VAL A 439 -11.23 -1.87 -40.90
CA VAL A 439 -12.40 -1.71 -41.76
C VAL A 439 -13.32 -2.89 -41.48
N ARG A 440 -14.51 -2.61 -40.93
CA ARG A 440 -15.63 -3.55 -40.91
C ARG A 440 -15.93 -3.85 -42.38
N SER A 441 -15.35 -4.93 -42.90
CA SER A 441 -15.82 -5.57 -44.12
C SER A 441 -17.17 -6.21 -43.80
N LEU A 442 -18.23 -5.40 -43.77
CA LEU A 442 -19.63 -5.81 -43.78
C LEU A 442 -20.37 -5.07 -44.91
N SER A 443 -19.73 -4.98 -46.07
CA SER A 443 -20.43 -4.79 -47.34
C SER A 443 -20.45 -6.12 -48.08
N GLY A 444 -21.18 -7.08 -47.52
CA GLY A 444 -21.63 -8.25 -48.26
C GLY A 444 -22.65 -7.78 -49.28
N ARG A 445 -22.19 -7.64 -50.52
CA ARG A 445 -22.99 -7.34 -51.72
C ARG A 445 -24.20 -8.29 -51.78
N PHE A 446 -25.41 -7.77 -51.67
CA PHE A 446 -26.55 -8.38 -52.34
C PHE A 446 -26.50 -7.95 -53.81
N PRO A 447 -26.45 -8.87 -54.79
CA PRO A 447 -26.54 -8.50 -56.20
C PRO A 447 -28.01 -8.11 -56.56
N PRO A 448 -28.22 -7.22 -57.53
CA PRO A 448 -29.55 -6.89 -58.01
C PRO A 448 -30.05 -8.02 -58.91
N GLY A 449 -31.20 -8.61 -58.57
CA GLY A 449 -31.84 -9.68 -59.33
C GLY A 449 -33.28 -9.31 -59.66
N HIS A 450 -33.45 -8.74 -60.85
CA HIS A 450 -34.62 -8.71 -61.73
C HIS A 450 -36.03 -9.08 -61.20
N ASN A 451 -36.94 -8.12 -61.36
CA ASN A 451 -38.33 -8.37 -61.74
C ASN A 451 -38.40 -9.23 -63.00
N LEU A 452 -39.26 -10.25 -63.02
CA LEU A 452 -40.05 -10.78 -64.14
C LEU A 452 -40.95 -11.92 -63.61
N GLY A 453 -42.27 -11.80 -63.75
CA GLY A 453 -43.26 -12.86 -63.50
C GLY A 453 -44.31 -12.51 -62.49
#